data_AF-A0A951VKQ6-F1
#
_entry.id   AF-A0A951VKQ6-F1
#
_cell.length_a   1.000
_cell.length_b   1.000
_cell.length_c   1.000
_cell.angle_alpha   90.00
_cell.angle_beta   90.00
_cell.angle_gamma   90.00
#
_symmetry.space_group_name_H-M   'P 1'
#
loop_
_entity.id
_entity.type
_entity.pdbx_description
1 polymer ?
#
loop_
_entity_poly.entity_id
_entity_poly.type
_entity_poly.pdbx_seq_one_letter_code
_entity_poly.pdbx_strand_id
1 'polypeptide(L)' 'MIVFKFGGASVKDADAVRNVANIMKSHTEQPLLVVVSAMGKTTNALELLAHAHYHNDTE' A
#
# COMPACT_ATOMS: atom_id res chain seq x y z
N MET A 1 0.23 15.12 -16.95
CA MET A 1 0.77 14.08 -16.03
C MET A 1 -0.19 13.98 -14.88
N ILE A 2 -0.62 12.77 -14.54
CA ILE A 2 -1.59 12.51 -13.47
C ILE A 2 -0.89 11.71 -12.37
N VAL A 3 -1.12 12.09 -11.11
CA VAL A 3 -0.58 11.39 -9.95
C VAL A 3 -1.71 10.72 -9.18
N PHE A 4 -1.64 9.41 -9.03
CA PHE A 4 -2.53 8.65 -8.15
C PHE A 4 -1.82 8.31 -6.84
N LYS A 5 -2.55 8.41 -5.72
CA LYS A 5 -2.11 7.87 -4.44
C LYS A 5 -3.13 6.89 -3.89
N PHE A 6 -2.68 5.68 -3.57
CA PHE A 6 -3.51 4.64 -2.96
C PHE A 6 -3.01 4.33 -1.54
N GLY A 7 -3.93 4.39 -0.56
CA GLY A 7 -3.63 4.01 0.82
C GLY A 7 -3.66 2.49 1.03
N GLY A 8 -3.23 2.02 2.20
CA GLY A 8 -3.12 0.58 2.47
C GLY A 8 -4.43 -0.20 2.35
N ALA A 9 -5.58 0.43 2.61
CA ALA A 9 -6.90 -0.19 2.40
C ALA A 9 -7.20 -0.46 0.91
N SER A 10 -6.74 0.42 0.03
CA SER A 10 -6.90 0.30 -1.43
C SER A 10 -5.99 -0.76 -2.04
N VAL A 11 -4.96 -1.21 -1.31
CA VAL A 11 -4.01 -2.25 -1.72
C VAL A 11 -3.93 -3.38 -0.69
N LYS A 12 -5.03 -3.64 0.03
CA LYS A 12 -5.04 -4.57 1.17
C LYS A 12 -4.87 -6.03 0.77
N ASP A 13 -5.33 -6.40 -0.43
CA ASP A 13 -5.33 -7.75 -0.98
C ASP A 13 -5.26 -7.71 -2.52
N ALA A 14 -5.20 -8.89 -3.15
CA ALA A 14 -5.06 -9.01 -4.59
C ALA A 14 -6.24 -8.41 -5.38
N ASP A 15 -7.46 -8.54 -4.87
CA ASP A 15 -8.66 -8.02 -5.53
C ASP A 15 -8.72 -6.49 -5.47
N ALA A 16 -8.33 -5.91 -4.33
CA ALA A 16 -8.19 -4.47 -4.17
C ALA A 16 -7.15 -3.91 -5.16
N VAL A 17 -6.01 -4.60 -5.35
CA VAL A 17 -4.99 -4.21 -6.33
C VAL A 17 -5.52 -4.27 -7.77
N ARG A 18 -6.27 -5.32 -8.13
CA ARG A 18 -6.93 -5.42 -9.45
C ARG A 18 -7.92 -4.27 -9.67
N ASN A 19 -8.66 -3.88 -8.64
CA ASN A 19 -9.57 -2.73 -8.70
C ASN A 19 -8.82 -1.42 -8.94
N VAL A 20 -7.70 -1.19 -8.22
CA VAL A 20 -6.81 -0.05 -8.45
C VAL A 20 -6.30 -0.02 -9.89
N ALA A 21 -5.87 -1.16 -10.43
CA ALA A 21 -5.44 -1.27 -11.83
C ALA A 21 -6.57 -0.89 -12.80
N ASN A 22 -7.82 -1.30 -12.53
CA ASN A 22 -8.97 -0.93 -13.36
C ASN A 22 -9.27 0.58 -13.35
N ILE A 23 -9.11 1.26 -12.21
CA ILE A 23 -9.27 2.73 -12.11
C ILE A 23 -8.26 3.46 -13.00
N MET A 24 -7.02 2.96 -13.07
CA MET A 24 -5.96 3.60 -13.86
C MET A 24 -6.13 3.43 -15.37
N LYS A 25 -6.83 2.39 -15.83
CA LYS A 25 -7.02 2.12 -17.27
C LYS A 25 -7.72 3.25 -18.02
N SER A 26 -8.58 4.02 -17.35
CA SER A 26 -9.28 5.17 -17.96
C SER A 26 -8.43 6.44 -18.06
N HIS A 27 -7.19 6.43 -17.58
CA HIS A 27 -6.32 7.62 -17.50
C HIS A 27 -5.01 7.45 -18.29
N THR A 28 -5.01 6.56 -19.30
CA THR A 28 -3.81 6.16 -20.06
C THR A 28 -3.32 7.20 -21.08
N GLU A 29 -4.12 8.21 -21.40
CA GLU A 29 -3.77 9.27 -22.37
C GLU A 29 -2.71 10.26 -21.86
N GLN A 30 -2.39 10.23 -20.56
CA GLN A 30 -1.37 11.08 -19.96
C GLN A 30 -0.35 10.24 -19.19
N PRO A 31 0.91 10.70 -19.08
CA PRO A 31 1.89 10.06 -18.20
C PRO A 31 1.36 9.92 -16.77
N LEU A 32 1.48 8.72 -16.20
CA LEU A 32 1.01 8.37 -14.87
C LEU A 32 2.16 8.21 -13.89
N LEU A 33 2.01 8.77 -12.68
CA LEU A 33 2.81 8.44 -11.50
C LEU A 33 1.89 7.84 -10.45
N VAL A 34 2.29 6.71 -9.87
CA VAL A 34 1.47 5.99 -8.88
C VAL A 34 2.26 5.85 -7.58
N VAL A 35 1.69 6.36 -6.50
CA VAL A 35 2.24 6.27 -5.15
C VAL A 35 1.37 5.30 -4.35
N VAL A 36 1.99 4.30 -3.73
CA VAL A 36 1.29 3.30 -2.90
C VAL A 36 1.82 3.31 -1.48
N SER A 37 0.93 3.13 -0.52
CA SER A 37 1.30 2.74 0.86
C SER A 37 1.58 1.24 0.92
N ALA A 38 2.10 0.75 2.06
CA ALA A 38 2.22 -0.69 2.32
C ALA A 38 0.84 -1.38 2.35
N MET A 39 0.83 -2.68 2.04
CA MET A 39 -0.38 -3.51 2.04
C MET A 39 -0.93 -3.72 3.45
N GLY A 40 -2.16 -4.26 3.53
CA GLY A 40 -3.00 -4.35 4.73
C GLY A 40 -2.25 -4.49 6.05
N LYS A 41 -2.21 -3.39 6.83
CA LYS A 41 -1.61 -3.32 8.18
C LYS A 41 -0.13 -3.75 8.25
N THR A 42 0.56 -3.95 7.13
CA THR A 42 1.97 -4.35 7.10
C THR A 42 2.86 -3.35 7.82
N THR A 43 2.60 -2.04 7.71
CA THR A 43 3.33 -1.02 8.48
C THR A 43 3.19 -1.25 9.98
N ASN A 44 1.98 -1.55 10.47
CA ASN A 44 1.77 -1.83 11.89
C ASN A 44 2.46 -3.12 12.34
N ALA A 45 2.47 -4.15 11.50
CA ALA A 45 3.21 -5.38 11.80
C ALA A 45 4.72 -5.14 11.88
N LEU A 46 5.27 -4.30 11.00
CA LEU A 46 6.68 -3.91 11.05
C LEU A 46 7.01 -3.04 12.27
N GLU A 47 6.10 -2.15 12.65
CA GLU A 47 6.23 -1.36 13.90
C GLU A 47 6.26 -2.28 15.13
N LEU A 48 5.38 -3.28 15.19
CA LEU A 48 5.36 -4.28 16.27
C LEU A 48 6.66 -5.09 16.30
N LEU A 49 7.14 -5.56 15.14
CA LEU A 49 8.40 -6.29 15.04
C LEU A 49 9.59 -5.44 15.51
N ALA A 50 9.66 -4.19 15.07
CA ALA A 50 10.71 -3.27 15.48
C ALA A 50 10.64 -3.03 16.99
N HIS A 51 9.44 -2.81 17.54
CA HIS A 51 9.27 -2.63 18.97
C HIS A 51 9.78 -3.82 19.76
N ALA A 52 9.37 -5.04 19.39
CA ALA A 52 9.81 -6.28 20.05
C ALA A 52 11.33 -6.44 19.99
N HIS A 53 11.94 -6.14 18.85
CA HIS A 53 13.40 -6.19 18.69
C HIS A 53 14.14 -5.20 19.59
N TYR A 54 13.68 -3.95 19.66
CA TYR A 54 14.36 -2.91 20.45
C TYR A 54 14.14 -3.03 21.96
N HIS A 55 13.02 -3.63 22.39
CA HIS A 55 12.68 -3.76 23.81
C HIS A 55 12.96 -5.16 24.37
N ASN A 56 13.47 -6.10 23.57
CA ASN A 56 13.63 -7.52 23.93
C ASN A 56 12.33 -8.14 24.48
N ASP A 57 11.17 -7.71 23.98
CA ASP A 57 9.90 -8.34 24.32
C ASP A 57 9.85 -9.71 23.62
N THR A 58 9.87 -10.79 24.42
CA THR A 58 9.90 -12.18 23.95
C THR A 58 8.53 -12.88 24.00
N GLU A 59 7.43 -12.12 23.96
CA GLU A 59 6.06 -12.69 23.97
C GLU A 59 5.41 -12.73 22.59
#